data_AF-A0A658IC05-F1
#
_entry.id   AF-A0A658IC05-F1
#
_cell.length_a   1.000
_cell.length_b   1.000
_cell.length_c   1.000
_cell.angle_alpha   90.00
_cell.angle_beta   90.00
_cell.angle_gamma   90.00
#
_symmetry.space_group_name_H-M   'P 1'
#
loop_
_entity.id
_entity.type
_entity.pdbx_description
1 polymer ?
#
loop_
_entity_poly.entity_id
_entity_poly.type
_entity_poly.pdbx_seq_one_letter_code
_entity_poly.pdbx_strand_id
1 'polypeptide(L)'
;GTDNTMKITVEGDKKLNDLLAYDSTTNTGNMKELVKAENAKLNVNGIDIERQSNTVTDAPQGITLNLTKKVTDATVTVTKDDTKAKEAIKSWVDAYNSLVDTFNSLTKYTAVEPGEEASDKNGALLGDSVVRTIQTGIRAQFANSGSHSAFKTMAEIGIAQDGTSGKLKID
;
A
#
# COMPACT_ATOMS: atom_id res chain seq x y z
N GLY A 1 12.28 -5.68 -25.58
CA GLY A 1 12.09 -4.40 -26.29
C GLY A 1 13.15 -4.20 -27.34
N THR A 2 12.78 -3.48 -28.39
CA THR A 2 13.63 -3.01 -29.51
C THR A 2 14.81 -2.13 -29.06
N ASP A 3 14.76 -1.56 -27.86
CA ASP A 3 15.91 -0.82 -27.28
C ASP A 3 17.10 -1.73 -26.96
N ASN A 4 16.90 -3.05 -26.92
CA ASN A 4 17.95 -4.05 -26.66
C ASN A 4 18.54 -4.60 -27.97
N THR A 5 18.65 -3.75 -29.00
CA THR A 5 19.36 -4.09 -30.24
C THR A 5 20.87 -4.12 -30.01
N MET A 6 21.59 -4.92 -30.82
CA MET A 6 23.04 -5.09 -30.69
C MET A 6 23.77 -4.58 -31.92
N LYS A 7 24.81 -3.79 -31.69
CA LYS A 7 25.76 -3.34 -32.72
C LYS A 7 27.19 -3.57 -32.24
N ILE A 8 27.99 -4.20 -33.08
CA ILE A 8 29.39 -4.50 -32.85
C ILE A 8 30.20 -3.89 -33.97
N THR A 9 31.20 -3.08 -33.62
CA THR A 9 32.15 -2.46 -34.53
C THR A 9 33.55 -2.54 -33.93
N VAL A 10 34.56 -2.73 -34.76
CA VAL A 10 35.96 -2.76 -34.33
C VAL A 10 36.72 -1.62 -35.00
N GLU A 11 37.31 -0.75 -34.19
CA GLU A 11 38.11 0.38 -34.65
C GLU A 11 39.61 0.00 -34.66
N GLY A 12 40.36 0.50 -35.64
CA GLY A 12 41.81 0.30 -35.72
C GLY A 12 42.28 -1.05 -36.27
N ASP A 13 41.40 -2.05 -36.41
CA ASP A 13 41.71 -3.35 -37.04
C ASP A 13 40.63 -3.76 -38.04
N LYS A 14 40.94 -3.58 -39.33
CA LYS A 14 40.01 -3.92 -40.41
C LYS A 14 39.72 -5.42 -40.48
N LYS A 15 40.70 -6.29 -40.26
CA LYS A 15 40.50 -7.75 -40.40
C LYS A 15 39.58 -8.27 -39.31
N LEU A 16 39.76 -7.79 -38.08
CA LEU A 16 38.90 -8.16 -36.96
C LEU A 16 37.50 -7.55 -37.10
N ASN A 17 37.40 -6.31 -37.60
CA ASN A 17 36.12 -5.71 -37.94
C ASN A 17 35.38 -6.52 -39.00
N ASP A 18 36.05 -6.90 -40.09
CA ASP A 18 35.44 -7.72 -41.13
C ASP A 18 34.93 -9.05 -40.55
N LEU A 19 35.53 -9.61 -39.49
CA LEU A 19 35.06 -10.85 -38.86
C LEU A 19 33.89 -10.64 -37.89
N LEU A 20 33.92 -9.60 -37.07
CA LEU A 20 33.02 -9.42 -35.92
C LEU A 20 31.94 -8.35 -36.12
N ALA A 21 32.06 -7.49 -37.13
CA ALA A 21 31.10 -6.42 -37.35
C ALA A 21 29.69 -6.99 -37.54
N TYR A 22 28.76 -6.40 -36.81
CA TYR A 22 27.35 -6.78 -36.84
C TYR A 22 26.48 -5.59 -36.46
N ASP A 23 25.36 -5.43 -37.16
CA ASP A 23 24.33 -4.46 -36.85
C ASP A 23 22.96 -5.15 -36.89
N SER A 24 22.33 -5.32 -35.73
CA SER A 24 21.03 -6.00 -35.63
C SER A 24 19.87 -5.16 -36.18
N THR A 25 20.05 -3.85 -36.38
CA THR A 25 18.99 -2.98 -36.92
C THR A 25 18.80 -3.16 -38.42
N THR A 26 19.91 -3.34 -39.14
CA THR A 26 19.94 -3.62 -40.58
C THR A 26 20.08 -5.12 -40.88
N ASN A 27 20.32 -5.94 -39.85
CA ASN A 27 20.63 -7.36 -39.95
C ASN A 27 21.79 -7.64 -40.94
N THR A 28 22.86 -6.87 -40.82
CA THR A 28 24.04 -6.94 -41.69
C THR A 28 25.29 -7.29 -40.89
N GLY A 29 26.23 -8.00 -41.52
CA GLY A 29 27.50 -8.41 -40.92
C GLY A 29 27.71 -9.91 -41.00
N ASN A 30 28.74 -10.40 -40.29
CA ASN A 30 29.13 -11.82 -40.32
C ASN A 30 28.67 -12.61 -39.09
N MET A 31 27.99 -11.95 -38.15
CA MET A 31 27.32 -12.61 -37.02
C MET A 31 25.85 -12.90 -37.31
N LYS A 32 25.28 -13.88 -36.60
CA LYS A 32 23.88 -14.29 -36.71
C LYS A 32 23.09 -13.88 -35.46
N GLU A 33 21.95 -13.22 -35.65
CA GLU A 33 20.99 -12.96 -34.57
C GLU A 33 20.32 -14.28 -34.13
N LEU A 34 20.37 -14.60 -32.84
CA LEU A 34 19.66 -15.76 -32.28
C LEU A 34 18.25 -15.39 -31.80
N VAL A 35 18.10 -14.22 -31.18
CA VAL A 35 16.84 -13.72 -30.65
C VAL A 35 16.72 -12.26 -31.03
N LYS A 36 15.68 -11.93 -31.78
CA LYS A 36 15.40 -10.56 -32.19
C LYS A 36 14.85 -9.75 -31.02
N ALA A 37 15.34 -8.53 -30.86
CA ALA A 37 14.77 -7.57 -29.94
C ALA A 37 13.37 -7.14 -30.41
N GLU A 38 12.33 -7.53 -29.68
CA GLU A 38 10.94 -7.19 -29.99
C GLU A 38 10.27 -6.48 -28.81
N ASN A 39 9.36 -5.55 -29.13
CA ASN A 39 8.49 -4.91 -28.15
C ASN A 39 7.30 -5.81 -27.83
N ALA A 40 6.80 -5.71 -26.61
CA ALA A 40 5.52 -6.26 -26.24
C ALA A 40 4.40 -5.51 -26.97
N LYS A 41 3.49 -6.26 -27.58
CA LYS A 41 2.30 -5.73 -28.26
C LYS A 41 1.06 -6.34 -27.65
N LEU A 42 0.11 -5.50 -27.28
CA LEU A 42 -1.16 -5.89 -26.69
C LEU A 42 -2.28 -5.01 -27.26
N ASN A 43 -3.47 -5.58 -27.38
CA ASN A 43 -4.68 -4.85 -27.67
C ASN A 43 -5.56 -4.86 -26.42
N VAL A 44 -5.88 -3.67 -25.90
CA VAL A 44 -6.74 -3.52 -24.71
C VAL A 44 -7.98 -2.78 -25.13
N ASN A 45 -9.13 -3.48 -25.15
CA ASN A 45 -10.42 -2.92 -25.54
C ASN A 45 -10.40 -2.19 -26.90
N GLY A 46 -9.68 -2.73 -27.88
CA GLY A 46 -9.56 -2.15 -29.23
C GLY A 46 -8.44 -1.12 -29.39
N ILE A 47 -7.68 -0.83 -28.33
CA ILE A 47 -6.55 0.10 -28.38
C ILE A 47 -5.25 -0.69 -28.43
N ASP A 48 -4.46 -0.48 -29.47
CA ASP A 48 -3.13 -1.06 -29.61
C ASP A 48 -2.12 -0.33 -28.70
N ILE A 49 -1.40 -1.11 -27.90
CA ILE A 49 -0.37 -0.64 -26.98
C ILE A 49 0.90 -1.40 -27.31
N GLU A 50 2.02 -0.67 -27.39
CA GLU A 50 3.35 -1.22 -27.60
C GLU A 50 4.29 -0.78 -26.48
N ARG A 51 5.07 -1.70 -25.92
CA ARG A 51 5.97 -1.44 -24.79
C ARG A 51 7.30 -2.15 -24.92
N GLN A 52 8.36 -1.54 -24.39
CA GLN A 52 9.71 -2.11 -24.39
C GLN A 52 9.83 -3.34 -23.47
N SER A 53 9.00 -3.42 -22.43
CA SER A 53 9.00 -4.48 -21.42
C SER A 53 7.70 -5.29 -21.43
N ASN A 54 7.80 -6.53 -20.99
CA ASN A 54 6.64 -7.38 -20.67
C ASN A 54 5.93 -6.97 -19.37
N THR A 55 6.49 -6.03 -18.60
CA THR A 55 5.83 -5.39 -17.46
C THR A 55 5.35 -4.01 -17.90
N VAL A 56 4.05 -3.86 -18.06
CA VAL A 56 3.38 -2.63 -18.50
C VAL A 56 2.72 -1.98 -17.29
N THR A 57 3.16 -0.79 -16.90
CA THR A 57 2.70 -0.11 -15.66
C THR A 57 1.88 1.15 -15.92
N ASP A 58 1.82 1.59 -17.17
CA ASP A 58 1.32 2.90 -17.58
C ASP A 58 0.06 2.79 -18.47
N ALA A 59 -0.28 1.59 -18.94
CA ALA A 59 -1.46 1.37 -19.77
C ALA A 59 -2.03 -0.05 -19.57
N PRO A 60 -3.27 -0.19 -19.08
CA PRO A 60 -4.21 0.86 -18.64
C PRO A 60 -3.81 1.54 -17.32
N GLN A 61 -4.25 2.79 -17.10
CA GLN A 61 -3.88 3.57 -15.91
C GLN A 61 -4.31 2.86 -14.62
N GLY A 62 -3.41 2.84 -13.63
CA GLY A 62 -3.67 2.25 -12.32
C GLY A 62 -3.56 0.71 -12.29
N ILE A 63 -3.13 0.08 -13.38
CA ILE A 63 -2.95 -1.37 -13.47
C ILE A 63 -1.54 -1.67 -13.96
N THR A 64 -0.87 -2.60 -13.29
CA THR A 64 0.36 -3.22 -13.79
C THR A 64 0.05 -4.56 -14.44
N LEU A 65 0.28 -4.67 -15.74
CA LEU A 65 0.14 -5.92 -16.50
C LEU A 65 1.49 -6.60 -16.65
N ASN A 66 1.54 -7.90 -16.34
CA ASN A 66 2.70 -8.76 -16.55
C ASN A 66 2.40 -9.76 -17.66
N LEU A 67 3.07 -9.60 -18.80
CA LEU A 67 2.88 -10.40 -20.00
C LEU A 67 3.80 -11.62 -19.97
N THR A 68 3.21 -12.80 -19.79
CA THR A 68 3.97 -14.05 -19.60
C THR A 68 4.04 -14.90 -20.85
N LYS A 69 3.01 -14.83 -21.71
CA LYS A 69 2.91 -15.56 -22.97
C LYS A 69 1.94 -14.88 -23.91
N LYS A 70 2.06 -15.18 -25.20
CA LYS A 70 1.08 -14.76 -26.21
C LYS A 70 -0.23 -15.52 -25.98
N VAL A 71 -1.33 -14.80 -26.09
CA VAL A 71 -2.70 -15.31 -26.02
C VAL A 71 -3.50 -14.69 -27.17
N THR A 72 -4.57 -15.37 -27.61
CA THR A 72 -5.51 -14.81 -28.59
C THR A 72 -6.53 -13.92 -27.91
N ASP A 73 -7.06 -14.37 -26.77
CA ASP A 73 -8.03 -13.66 -25.96
C ASP A 73 -7.72 -13.82 -24.47
N ALA A 74 -7.90 -12.75 -23.71
CA ALA A 74 -7.80 -12.75 -22.25
C ALA A 74 -8.71 -11.68 -21.65
N THR A 75 -9.36 -12.01 -20.54
CA THR A 75 -10.22 -11.07 -19.80
C THR A 75 -9.57 -10.74 -18.47
N VAL A 76 -9.38 -9.44 -18.21
CA VAL A 76 -8.94 -8.92 -16.92
C VAL A 76 -10.13 -8.23 -16.26
N THR A 77 -10.54 -8.73 -15.10
CA THR A 77 -11.65 -8.14 -14.33
C THR A 77 -11.09 -7.40 -13.13
N VAL A 78 -11.46 -6.13 -13.00
CA VAL A 78 -11.15 -5.32 -11.82
C VAL A 78 -12.41 -5.20 -10.99
N THR A 79 -12.35 -5.70 -9.75
CA THR A 79 -13.43 -5.58 -8.78
C THR A 79 -12.98 -4.75 -7.60
N LYS A 80 -13.93 -4.03 -6.99
CA LYS A 80 -13.69 -3.33 -5.73
C LYS A 80 -13.36 -4.35 -4.64
N ASP A 81 -12.25 -4.12 -3.92
CA ASP A 81 -11.85 -4.91 -2.76
C ASP A 81 -11.63 -3.98 -1.56
N ASP A 82 -12.57 -4.03 -0.61
CA ASP A 82 -12.53 -3.25 0.63
C ASP A 82 -11.80 -3.99 1.77
N THR A 83 -11.28 -5.20 1.54
CA THR A 83 -10.70 -6.05 2.60
C THR A 83 -9.56 -5.36 3.31
N LYS A 84 -8.59 -4.81 2.57
CA LYS A 84 -7.44 -4.08 3.16
C LYS A 84 -7.87 -2.85 3.94
N ALA A 85 -8.89 -2.14 3.47
CA ALA A 85 -9.42 -0.97 4.18
C ALA A 85 -10.10 -1.40 5.49
N LYS A 86 -10.90 -2.47 5.47
CA LYS A 86 -11.51 -3.04 6.68
C LYS A 86 -10.47 -3.54 7.68
N GLU A 87 -9.42 -4.22 7.20
CA GLU A 87 -8.31 -4.67 8.04
C GLU A 87 -7.58 -3.49 8.69
N ALA A 88 -7.27 -2.44 7.92
CA ALA A 88 -6.63 -1.25 8.45
C ALA A 88 -7.49 -0.55 9.52
N ILE A 89 -8.81 -0.43 9.27
CA ILE A 89 -9.77 0.11 10.24
C ILE A 89 -9.78 -0.75 11.51
N LYS A 90 -9.83 -2.08 11.37
CA LYS A 90 -9.82 -3.00 12.51
C LYS A 90 -8.53 -2.88 13.33
N SER A 91 -7.37 -2.91 12.68
CA SER A 91 -6.07 -2.76 13.35
C SER A 91 -5.98 -1.43 14.09
N TRP A 92 -6.52 -0.36 13.51
CA TRP A 92 -6.58 0.94 14.16
C TRP A 92 -7.51 0.95 15.39
N VAL A 93 -8.72 0.37 15.29
CA VAL A 93 -9.64 0.22 16.43
C VAL A 93 -9.00 -0.61 17.55
N ASP A 94 -8.33 -1.70 17.22
CA ASP A 94 -7.64 -2.57 18.18
C ASP A 94 -6.50 -1.83 18.89
N ALA A 95 -5.72 -1.04 18.16
CA ALA A 95 -4.64 -0.22 18.72
C ALA A 95 -5.19 0.87 19.67
N TYR A 96 -6.27 1.55 19.28
CA TYR A 96 -6.93 2.54 20.13
C TYR A 96 -7.49 1.89 21.41
N ASN A 97 -8.15 0.73 21.30
CA ASN A 97 -8.70 0.03 22.46
C ASN A 97 -7.59 -0.45 23.40
N SER A 98 -6.46 -0.90 22.86
CA SER A 98 -5.26 -1.26 23.64
C SER A 98 -4.68 -0.07 24.39
N LEU A 99 -4.68 1.12 23.77
CA LEU A 99 -4.26 2.36 24.42
C LEU A 99 -5.22 2.75 25.57
N VAL A 100 -6.53 2.64 25.35
CA VAL A 100 -7.54 2.87 26.39
C VAL A 100 -7.34 1.91 27.57
N ASP A 101 -7.06 0.64 27.30
CA ASP A 101 -6.76 -0.34 28.36
C ASP A 101 -5.49 0.01 29.14
N THR A 102 -4.46 0.49 28.44
CA THR A 102 -3.22 0.95 29.07
C THR A 102 -3.48 2.14 30.00
N PHE A 103 -4.24 3.14 29.55
CA PHE A 103 -4.64 4.26 30.41
C PHE A 103 -5.46 3.78 31.61
N ASN A 104 -6.47 2.94 31.39
CA ASN A 104 -7.30 2.41 32.48
C ASN A 104 -6.47 1.65 33.52
N SER A 105 -5.46 0.89 33.10
CA SER A 105 -4.53 0.20 34.01
C SER A 105 -3.67 1.19 34.80
N LEU A 106 -3.13 2.21 34.14
CA LEU A 106 -2.22 3.18 34.75
C LEU A 106 -2.91 4.21 35.63
N THR A 107 -4.20 4.49 35.40
CA THR A 107 -4.97 5.49 36.18
C THR A 107 -6.07 4.85 37.03
N LYS A 108 -6.05 3.53 37.22
CA LYS A 108 -7.07 2.81 37.99
C LYS A 108 -7.12 3.32 39.43
N TYR A 109 -8.33 3.57 39.91
CA TYR A 109 -8.61 3.77 41.34
C TYR A 109 -9.26 2.51 41.92
N THR A 110 -8.80 2.09 43.09
CA THR A 110 -9.40 1.05 43.91
C THR A 110 -9.89 1.71 45.20
N ALA A 111 -11.20 1.69 45.42
CA ALA A 111 -11.80 2.28 46.61
C ALA A 111 -11.30 1.56 47.88
N VAL A 112 -11.06 2.35 48.92
CA VAL A 112 -10.73 1.91 50.28
C VAL A 112 -11.75 2.51 51.24
N GLU A 113 -11.89 1.93 52.43
CA GLU A 113 -12.83 2.46 53.42
C GLU A 113 -12.38 3.86 53.92
N PRO A 114 -13.31 4.73 54.36
CA PRO A 114 -12.96 6.06 54.85
C PRO A 114 -11.95 5.99 56.01
N GLY A 115 -10.76 6.57 55.79
CA GLY A 115 -9.67 6.59 56.78
C GLY A 115 -8.60 5.52 56.58
N GLU A 116 -8.75 4.64 55.57
CA GLU A 116 -7.70 3.70 55.17
C GLU A 116 -6.67 4.34 54.22
N GLU A 117 -5.45 3.82 54.27
CA GLU A 117 -4.38 4.16 53.32
C GLU A 117 -4.79 3.81 51.88
N ALA A 118 -4.24 4.54 50.92
CA ALA A 118 -4.54 4.30 49.52
C ALA A 118 -4.16 2.87 49.11
N SER A 119 -5.02 2.20 48.32
CA SER A 119 -4.77 0.82 47.89
C SER A 119 -3.50 0.70 47.04
N ASP A 120 -2.66 -0.28 47.35
CA ASP A 120 -1.51 -0.70 46.51
C ASP A 120 -1.92 -1.19 45.10
N LYS A 121 -3.22 -1.38 44.87
CA LYS A 121 -3.80 -1.76 43.57
C LYS A 121 -4.14 -0.56 42.69
N ASN A 122 -3.87 0.66 43.15
CA ASN A 122 -4.01 1.86 42.34
C ASN A 122 -2.99 1.87 41.20
N GLY A 123 -3.40 2.42 40.06
CA GLY A 123 -2.50 2.64 38.94
C GLY A 123 -1.43 3.68 39.28
N ALA A 124 -0.20 3.46 38.78
CA ALA A 124 0.95 4.31 39.11
C ALA A 124 0.80 5.79 38.70
N LEU A 125 -0.11 6.08 37.74
CA LEU A 125 -0.38 7.41 37.22
C LEU A 125 -1.78 7.91 37.63
N LEU A 126 -2.36 7.36 38.70
CA LEU A 126 -3.62 7.84 39.25
C LEU A 126 -3.50 9.33 39.61
N GLY A 127 -4.36 10.17 39.04
CA GLY A 127 -4.36 11.61 39.26
C GLY A 127 -3.37 12.39 38.40
N ASP A 128 -2.57 11.74 37.56
CA ASP A 128 -1.64 12.40 36.65
C ASP A 128 -2.38 13.26 35.61
N SER A 129 -1.99 14.54 35.54
CA SER A 129 -2.61 15.53 34.66
C SER A 129 -2.17 15.42 33.19
N VAL A 130 -0.97 14.91 32.94
CA VAL A 130 -0.43 14.69 31.59
C VAL A 130 -1.19 13.54 30.93
N VAL A 131 -1.40 12.43 31.65
CA VAL A 131 -2.19 11.29 31.15
C VAL A 131 -3.61 11.73 30.80
N ARG A 132 -4.25 12.52 31.67
CA ARG A 132 -5.59 13.06 31.42
C ARG A 132 -5.65 13.97 30.19
N THR A 133 -4.62 14.80 30.01
CA THR A 133 -4.50 15.70 28.85
C THR A 133 -4.37 14.90 27.55
N ILE A 134 -3.53 13.87 27.53
CA ILE A 134 -3.35 12.99 26.37
C ILE A 134 -4.65 12.25 26.06
N GLN A 135 -5.30 11.65 27.07
CA GLN A 135 -6.55 10.93 26.89
C GLN A 135 -7.66 11.81 26.30
N THR A 136 -7.79 13.05 26.81
CA THR A 136 -8.78 14.01 26.33
C THR A 136 -8.44 14.52 24.93
N GLY A 137 -7.16 14.81 24.66
CA GLY A 137 -6.69 15.27 23.36
C GLY A 137 -6.92 14.24 22.25
N ILE A 138 -6.64 12.96 22.52
CA ILE A 138 -6.89 11.86 21.58
C ILE A 138 -8.39 11.70 21.33
N ARG A 139 -9.23 11.69 22.37
CA ARG A 139 -10.70 11.59 22.21
C ARG A 139 -11.26 12.76 21.40
N ALA A 140 -10.76 13.97 21.60
CA ALA A 140 -11.22 15.17 20.89
C ALA A 140 -11.00 15.10 19.37
N GLN A 141 -9.94 14.41 18.91
CA GLN A 141 -9.71 14.22 17.47
C GLN A 141 -10.80 13.38 16.80
N PHE A 142 -11.43 12.46 17.54
CA PHE A 142 -12.45 11.55 17.01
C PHE A 142 -13.87 12.07 17.14
N ALA A 143 -14.11 13.00 18.07
CA ALA A 143 -15.40 13.68 18.21
C ALA A 143 -15.60 14.78 17.14
N ASN A 144 -14.54 15.17 16.42
CA ASN A 144 -14.59 16.28 15.49
C ASN A 144 -15.09 15.83 14.11
N SER A 145 -16.35 16.11 13.80
CA SER A 145 -17.06 15.75 12.55
C SER A 145 -16.73 16.66 11.36
N GLY A 146 -15.44 17.02 11.21
CA GLY A 146 -14.98 17.99 10.20
C GLY A 146 -14.78 17.43 8.78
N SER A 147 -15.29 16.24 8.49
CA SER A 147 -15.07 15.60 7.19
C SER A 147 -15.83 16.32 6.06
N HIS A 148 -15.11 16.66 4.99
CA HIS A 148 -15.71 17.15 3.74
C HIS A 148 -16.30 16.01 2.90
N SER A 149 -16.12 14.75 3.31
CA SER A 149 -16.67 13.58 2.61
C SER A 149 -18.17 13.43 2.86
N ALA A 150 -18.78 12.45 2.15
CA ALA A 150 -20.17 12.05 2.35
C ALA A 150 -20.45 11.53 3.77
N PHE A 151 -19.41 11.02 4.45
CA PHE A 151 -19.50 10.55 5.82
C PHE A 151 -18.92 11.61 6.78
N LYS A 152 -19.77 12.16 7.64
CA LYS A 152 -19.46 13.20 8.61
C LYS A 152 -18.94 12.65 9.93
N THR A 153 -19.30 11.42 10.27
CA THR A 153 -18.93 10.80 11.55
C THR A 153 -18.41 9.37 11.36
N MET A 154 -17.60 8.90 12.33
CA MET A 154 -17.13 7.51 12.37
C MET A 154 -18.31 6.52 12.53
N ALA A 155 -19.40 6.95 13.18
CA ALA A 155 -20.61 6.15 13.33
C ALA A 155 -21.27 5.82 11.97
N GLU A 156 -21.24 6.74 11.01
CA GLU A 156 -21.82 6.53 9.68
C GLU A 156 -21.05 5.50 8.83
N ILE A 157 -19.82 5.16 9.23
CA ILE A 157 -19.02 4.07 8.63
C ILE A 157 -18.97 2.82 9.52
N GLY A 158 -19.88 2.71 10.50
CA GLY A 158 -20.01 1.53 11.36
C GLY A 158 -19.04 1.48 12.54
N ILE A 159 -18.41 2.60 12.92
CA ILE A 159 -17.51 2.68 14.08
C ILE A 159 -18.17 3.50 15.19
N ALA A 160 -18.66 2.82 16.22
CA ALA A 160 -19.30 3.43 17.38
C ALA A 160 -18.32 3.60 18.55
N GLN A 161 -18.52 4.64 19.36
CA GLN A 161 -17.81 4.83 20.62
C GLN A 161 -18.70 4.42 21.80
N ASP A 162 -18.16 3.62 22.71
CA ASP A 162 -18.81 3.28 23.97
C ASP A 162 -18.78 4.49 24.92
N GLY A 163 -19.94 4.95 25.38
CA GLY A 163 -20.06 6.16 26.19
C GLY A 163 -19.47 6.06 27.60
N THR A 164 -19.16 4.85 28.07
CA THR A 164 -18.65 4.63 29.44
C THR A 164 -17.15 4.45 29.45
N SER A 165 -16.65 3.48 28.68
CA SER A 165 -15.23 3.16 28.55
C SER A 165 -14.49 4.08 27.58
N GLY A 166 -15.21 4.68 26.62
CA GLY A 166 -14.63 5.44 25.52
C GLY A 166 -13.94 4.57 24.46
N LYS A 167 -14.07 3.23 24.53
CA LYS A 167 -13.58 2.28 23.53
C LYS A 167 -14.37 2.37 22.23
N LEU A 168 -13.78 1.89 21.14
CA LEU A 168 -14.42 1.83 19.83
C LEU A 168 -14.88 0.41 19.50
N LYS A 169 -16.02 0.30 18.82
CA LYS A 169 -16.58 -0.94 18.32
C LYS A 169 -16.91 -0.80 16.83
N ILE A 170 -16.55 -1.82 16.06
CA ILE A 170 -16.96 -1.97 14.66
C ILE A 170 -18.26 -2.81 14.65
N ASP A 171 -19.28 -2.32 13.93
CA ASP A 171 -20.53 -3.03 13.64
C ASP A 171 -20.41 -3.89 12.37
#